data_AF-A0A167NHX3-F1
#
_entry.id   AF-A0A167NHX3-F1
#
_cell.length_a   1.000
_cell.length_b   1.000
_cell.length_c   1.000
_cell.angle_alpha   90.00
_cell.angle_beta   90.00
_cell.angle_gamma   90.00
#
_symmetry.space_group_name_H-M   'P 1'
#
loop_
_entity.id
_entity.type
_entity.pdbx_description
1 polymer ?
#
loop_
_entity_poly.entity_id
_entity_poly.type
_entity_poly.pdbx_seq_one_letter_code
_entity_poly.pdbx_strand_id
1 'polypeptide(L)'
;MASEMPKKKETDRRHIEAGLSVLTSLKGDAGNRALFRQVYGREPDSQSELNTFSNRLQPGRGNPGLDFLGKFVEAYPELAKMSLGEFFRVKE
;
A
#
# COMPACT_ATOMS: atom_id res chain seq x y z
N MET A 1 42.47 -3.40 6.77
CA MET A 1 41.37 -2.76 7.51
C MET A 1 40.10 -3.03 6.73
N ALA A 2 39.23 -3.92 7.22
CA ALA A 2 37.95 -4.20 6.58
C ALA A 2 36.90 -3.23 7.14
N SER A 3 36.36 -2.37 6.28
CA SER A 3 35.28 -1.46 6.64
C SER A 3 34.00 -2.28 6.88
N GLU A 4 33.55 -2.37 8.13
CA GLU A 4 32.22 -2.89 8.46
C GLU A 4 31.17 -1.97 7.83
N MET A 5 30.52 -2.45 6.77
CA MET A 5 29.36 -1.79 6.21
C MET A 5 28.22 -1.80 7.25
N PRO A 6 27.56 -0.66 7.51
CA PRO A 6 26.48 -0.61 8.50
C PRO A 6 25.37 -1.59 8.09
N LYS A 7 25.15 -2.62 8.92
CA LYS A 7 24.01 -3.53 8.76
C LYS A 7 22.75 -2.70 8.84
N LYS A 8 21.91 -2.75 7.81
CA LYS A 8 20.58 -2.10 7.82
C LYS A 8 19.86 -2.55 9.10
N LYS A 9 19.47 -1.59 9.94
CA LYS A 9 18.56 -1.87 11.06
C LYS A 9 17.30 -2.50 10.46
N GLU A 10 17.06 -3.75 10.82
CA GLU A 10 15.82 -4.43 10.48
C GLU A 10 14.68 -3.60 11.07
N THR A 11 13.96 -2.91 10.19
CA THR A 11 12.82 -2.09 10.60
C THR A 11 11.64 -3.03 10.65
N ASP A 12 10.96 -3.10 11.79
CA ASP A 12 9.72 -3.87 11.89
C ASP A 12 8.68 -3.28 10.93
N ARG A 13 8.33 -4.03 9.89
CA ARG A 13 7.38 -3.59 8.84
C ARG A 13 6.01 -4.25 8.97
N ARG A 14 5.78 -5.07 10.01
CA ARG A 14 4.59 -5.95 10.10
C ARG A 14 3.28 -5.19 9.89
N HIS A 15 3.16 -4.00 10.47
CA HIS A 15 1.97 -3.15 10.31
C HIS A 15 1.84 -2.55 8.90
N ILE A 16 2.96 -2.15 8.29
CA ILE A 16 2.96 -1.64 6.90
C ILE A 16 2.52 -2.75 5.96
N GLU A 17 3.06 -3.96 6.13
CA GLU A 17 2.70 -5.13 5.34
C GLU A 17 1.24 -5.53 5.53
N ALA A 18 0.74 -5.47 6.77
CA ALA A 18 -0.67 -5.74 7.08
C ALA A 18 -1.61 -4.73 6.40
N GLY A 19 -1.35 -3.43 6.51
CA GLY A 19 -2.15 -2.39 5.85
C GLY A 19 -2.11 -2.53 4.32
N LEU A 20 -0.93 -2.78 3.75
CA LEU A 20 -0.79 -3.03 2.31
C LEU A 20 -1.53 -4.30 1.88
N SER A 21 -1.56 -5.35 2.69
CA SER A 21 -2.35 -6.56 2.42
C SER A 21 -3.84 -6.24 2.30
N VAL A 22 -4.39 -5.41 3.19
CA VAL A 22 -5.79 -4.94 3.09
C VAL A 22 -6.01 -4.22 1.76
N LEU A 23 -5.18 -3.23 1.42
CA LEU A 23 -5.34 -2.48 0.18
C LEU A 23 -5.21 -3.36 -1.08
N THR A 24 -4.30 -4.33 -1.07
CA THR A 24 -4.11 -5.24 -2.21
C THR A 24 -5.25 -6.25 -2.36
N SER A 25 -5.98 -6.58 -1.29
CA SER A 25 -7.16 -7.45 -1.39
C SER A 25 -8.30 -6.81 -2.19
N LEU A 26 -8.38 -5.47 -2.22
CA LEU A 26 -9.36 -4.71 -3.00
C LEU A 26 -9.13 -4.80 -4.52
N LYS A 27 -7.96 -5.26 -4.94
CA LYS A 27 -7.61 -5.47 -6.35
C LYS A 27 -8.52 -6.49 -7.04
N GLY A 28 -8.96 -7.52 -6.30
CA GLY A 28 -9.61 -8.70 -6.88
C GLY A 28 -8.87 -9.26 -8.10
N ASP A 29 -9.63 -9.79 -9.07
CA ASP A 29 -9.09 -10.29 -10.35
C ASP A 29 -8.81 -9.17 -11.38
N ALA A 30 -9.27 -7.95 -11.13
CA ALA A 30 -9.25 -6.86 -12.10
C ALA A 30 -7.86 -6.24 -12.34
N GLY A 31 -6.89 -6.53 -11.47
CA GLY A 31 -5.50 -6.11 -11.67
C GLY A 31 -5.18 -4.70 -11.16
N ASN A 32 -3.89 -4.32 -11.21
CA ASN A 32 -3.41 -3.04 -10.65
C ASN A 32 -3.93 -1.82 -11.41
N ARG A 33 -4.20 -1.93 -12.72
CA ARG A 33 -4.75 -0.83 -13.52
C ARG A 33 -6.21 -0.53 -13.14
N ALA A 34 -7.01 -1.55 -12.90
CA ALA A 34 -8.38 -1.36 -12.43
C ALA A 34 -8.40 -0.72 -11.04
N LEU A 35 -7.56 -1.20 -10.13
CA LEU A 35 -7.41 -0.60 -8.80
C LEU A 35 -6.94 0.85 -8.88
N PHE A 36 -5.98 1.17 -9.76
CA PHE A 36 -5.55 2.55 -10.00
C PHE A 36 -6.72 3.44 -10.43
N ARG A 37 -7.50 3.00 -11.43
CA ARG A 37 -8.68 3.75 -11.89
C ARG A 37 -9.68 4.01 -10.79
N GLN A 38 -9.94 3.00 -9.96
CA GLN A 38 -10.89 3.14 -8.85
C GLN A 38 -10.40 4.18 -7.83
N VAL A 39 -9.11 4.11 -7.47
CA VAL A 39 -8.51 4.99 -6.45
C VAL A 39 -8.29 6.43 -6.94
N TYR A 40 -7.96 6.61 -8.21
CA TYR A 40 -7.62 7.93 -8.77
C TYR A 40 -8.72 8.55 -9.64
N GLY A 41 -9.77 7.81 -9.97
CA GLY A 41 -10.86 8.26 -10.83
C GLY A 41 -10.46 8.51 -12.30
N ARG A 42 -9.28 8.04 -12.72
CA ARG A 42 -8.72 8.25 -14.07
C ARG A 42 -7.84 7.11 -14.52
N GLU A 43 -7.60 7.02 -15.82
CA GLU A 43 -6.55 6.14 -16.35
C GLU A 43 -5.15 6.64 -15.98
N PRO A 44 -4.16 5.73 -15.83
CA PRO A 44 -2.78 6.13 -15.65
C PRO A 44 -2.26 6.77 -16.95
N ASP A 45 -1.55 7.89 -16.82
CA ASP A 45 -1.00 8.66 -17.94
C ASP A 45 0.15 7.89 -18.63
N SER A 46 0.78 6.95 -17.91
CA SER A 46 1.87 6.14 -18.43
C SER A 46 2.00 4.80 -17.70
N GLN A 47 2.71 3.86 -18.32
CA GLN A 47 3.08 2.60 -17.67
C GLN A 47 3.98 2.85 -16.45
N SER A 48 4.79 3.91 -16.45
CA SER A 48 5.64 4.30 -15.33
C SER A 48 4.82 4.70 -14.10
N GLU A 49 3.73 5.43 -14.30
CA GLU A 49 2.80 5.78 -13.22
C GLU A 49 2.14 4.53 -12.64
N LEU A 50 1.65 3.63 -13.49
CA LEU A 50 1.05 2.37 -13.06
C LEU A 50 2.06 1.48 -12.29
N ASN A 51 3.31 1.45 -12.73
CA ASN A 51 4.38 0.74 -12.03
C ASN A 51 4.70 1.38 -10.68
N THR A 52 4.70 2.71 -10.60
CA THR A 52 4.91 3.46 -9.34
C THR A 52 3.80 3.15 -8.34
N PHE A 53 2.54 3.18 -8.78
CA PHE A 53 1.40 2.75 -7.98
C PHE A 53 1.55 1.30 -7.50
N SER A 54 1.87 0.40 -8.41
CA SER A 54 2.07 -1.02 -8.12
C SER A 54 3.18 -1.24 -7.07
N ASN A 55 4.30 -0.52 -7.19
CA ASN A 55 5.42 -0.58 -6.25
C ASN A 55 5.04 -0.05 -4.86
N ARG A 56 4.18 0.98 -4.78
CA ARG A 56 3.67 1.50 -3.50
C ARG A 56 2.81 0.47 -2.76
N LEU A 57 2.17 -0.44 -3.49
CA LEU A 57 1.37 -1.53 -2.91
C LEU A 57 2.19 -2.76 -2.52
N GLN A 58 3.47 -2.84 -2.90
CA GLN A 58 4.32 -4.00 -2.59
C GLN A 58 4.81 -3.95 -1.13
N PRO A 59 4.55 -4.96 -0.29
CA PRO A 59 4.97 -4.99 1.12
C PRO A 59 6.47 -4.71 1.35
N GLY A 60 7.33 -5.27 0.50
CA GLY A 60 8.79 -5.10 0.58
C GLY A 60 9.35 -3.79 0.03
N ARG A 61 8.52 -2.91 -0.56
CA ARG A 61 8.96 -1.65 -1.19
C ARG A 61 8.15 -0.43 -0.74
N GLY A 62 6.86 -0.61 -0.47
CA GLY A 62 5.93 0.43 -0.10
C GLY A 62 6.11 0.90 1.34
N ASN A 63 6.00 2.22 1.53
CA ASN A 63 5.68 2.85 2.79
C ASN A 63 4.71 3.99 2.47
N PRO A 64 3.43 3.68 2.19
CA PRO A 64 2.48 4.68 1.75
C PRO A 64 2.22 5.70 2.87
N GLY A 65 2.32 6.98 2.52
CA GLY A 65 1.92 8.06 3.41
C GLY A 65 0.40 8.14 3.57
N LEU A 66 -0.06 8.96 4.53
CA LEU A 66 -1.48 9.16 4.83
C LEU A 66 -2.28 9.64 3.61
N ASP A 67 -1.71 10.51 2.76
CA ASP A 67 -2.37 10.94 1.51
C ASP A 67 -2.70 9.78 0.57
N PHE A 68 -1.82 8.77 0.52
CA PHE A 68 -2.07 7.60 -0.32
C PHE A 68 -3.16 6.72 0.27
N LEU A 69 -3.16 6.51 1.59
CA LEU A 69 -4.21 5.78 2.28
C LEU A 69 -5.56 6.50 2.16
N GLY A 70 -5.57 7.83 2.28
CA GLY A 70 -6.76 8.67 2.13
C GLY A 70 -7.48 8.42 0.81
N LYS A 71 -6.74 8.33 -0.30
CA LYS A 71 -7.33 8.01 -1.63
C LYS A 71 -8.03 6.65 -1.66
N PHE A 72 -7.50 5.66 -0.95
CA PHE A 72 -8.18 4.37 -0.83
C PHE A 72 -9.46 4.50 -0.01
N VAL A 73 -9.43 5.24 1.09
CA VAL A 73 -10.62 5.48 1.93
C VAL A 73 -11.71 6.24 1.16
N GLU A 74 -11.33 7.22 0.32
CA GLU A 74 -12.25 7.95 -0.56
C GLU A 74 -12.89 7.01 -1.61
N ALA A 75 -12.09 6.12 -2.19
CA ALA A 75 -12.55 5.19 -3.24
C ALA A 75 -13.30 3.96 -2.70
N TYR A 76 -13.05 3.58 -1.44
CA TYR A 76 -13.60 2.42 -0.75
C TYR A 76 -14.09 2.84 0.65
N PRO A 77 -15.30 3.40 0.77
CA PRO A 77 -15.83 3.94 2.01
C PRO A 77 -15.93 2.92 3.15
N GLU A 78 -15.94 1.61 2.86
CA GLU A 78 -15.85 0.56 3.85
C GLU A 78 -14.55 0.61 4.66
N LEU A 79 -13.44 1.11 4.09
CA LEU A 79 -12.18 1.29 4.81
C LEU A 79 -12.30 2.34 5.91
N ALA A 80 -13.17 3.35 5.74
CA ALA A 80 -13.42 4.38 6.75
C ALA A 80 -14.09 3.80 8.01
N LYS A 81 -14.75 2.64 7.87
CA LYS A 81 -15.45 1.96 8.97
C LYS A 81 -14.53 1.00 9.73
N MET A 82 -13.36 0.67 9.17
CA MET A 82 -12.38 -0.17 9.85
C MET A 82 -11.68 0.63 10.94
N SER A 83 -11.55 0.05 12.12
CA SER A 83 -10.64 0.57 13.13
C SER A 83 -9.18 0.43 12.65
N LEU A 84 -8.28 1.25 13.21
CA LEU A 84 -6.85 1.10 12.96
C LEU A 84 -6.34 -0.30 13.35
N GLY A 85 -6.97 -0.92 14.35
CA GLY A 85 -6.67 -2.29 14.76
C GLY A 85 -6.97 -3.31 13.67
N GLU A 86 -8.12 -3.19 13.02
CA GLU A 86 -8.52 -4.06 11.90
C GLU A 86 -7.68 -3.79 10.66
N PHE A 87 -7.45 -2.53 10.32
CA PHE A 87 -6.69 -2.13 9.14
C PHE A 87 -5.23 -2.57 9.20
N PHE A 88 -4.58 -2.43 10.36
CA PHE A 88 -3.18 -2.82 10.56
C PHE A 88 -3.00 -4.21 11.17
N ARG A 89 -4.10 -4.97 11.35
CA ARG A 89 -4.13 -6.30 12.01
C ARG A 89 -3.41 -6.30 13.38
N VAL A 90 -3.66 -5.27 14.18
CA VAL A 90 -3.06 -5.07 15.52
C VAL A 90 -3.97 -5.63 16.64
N LYS A 91 -5.26 -5.85 16.35
CA LYS A 91 -6.20 -6.52 17.24
C LYS A 91 -7.05 -7.49 16.41
N GLU A 92 -7.12 -8.74 16.87
CA GLU A 92 -8.14 -9.72 16.48
C GLU A 92 -9.48 -9.39 17.16
#